data_AF-A0A1I1LDT3-F1
#
_entry.id   AF-A0A1I1LDT3-F1
#
_cell.length_a   1.000
_cell.length_b   1.000
_cell.length_c   1.000
_cell.angle_alpha   90.00
_cell.angle_beta   90.00
_cell.angle_gamma   90.00
#
_symmetry.space_group_name_H-M   'P 1'
#
loop_
_entity.id
_entity.type
_entity.pdbx_description
1 polymer ?
#
loop_
_entity_poly.entity_id
_entity_poly.type
_entity_poly.pdbx_seq_one_letter_code
_entity_poly.pdbx_strand_id
1 'polypeptide(L)'
;MPYLNFVKENRFVFAAAVNSPGGMQSAGKYEGLYKHVFNPILERFHYPENERRYAINFYISGIVAVIKQWLEAECLEKTDEIAGVITKCIRPYIEAD
;
A
#
# COMPACT_ATOMS: atom_id res chain seq x y z
N MET A 1 1.07 12.29 -8.02
CA MET A 1 1.81 11.36 -7.12
C MET A 1 2.76 10.41 -7.89
N PRO A 2 4.10 10.41 -7.67
CA PRO A 2 5.07 9.66 -8.51
C PRO A 2 4.81 8.15 -8.61
N TYR A 3 4.56 7.47 -7.48
CA TYR A 3 4.29 6.03 -7.48
C TYR A 3 3.00 5.67 -8.23
N LEU A 4 1.92 6.41 -8.01
CA LEU A 4 0.64 6.14 -8.67
C LEU A 4 0.68 6.49 -10.16
N ASN A 5 1.49 7.48 -10.57
CA ASN A 5 1.76 7.75 -11.98
C ASN A 5 2.47 6.55 -12.62
N PHE A 6 3.48 6.00 -11.96
CA PHE A 6 4.18 4.80 -12.44
C PHE A 6 3.24 3.59 -12.58
N VAL A 7 2.34 3.37 -11.61
CA VAL A 7 1.32 2.32 -11.69
C VAL A 7 0.39 2.54 -12.89
N LYS A 8 -0.10 3.76 -13.10
CA LYS A 8 -1.00 4.11 -14.21
C LYS A 8 -0.34 3.92 -15.58
N GLU A 9 0.90 4.38 -15.72
CA GLU A 9 1.71 4.22 -16.95
C GLU A 9 1.96 2.74 -17.28
N ASN A 10 2.03 1.87 -16.27
CA ASN A 10 2.33 0.44 -16.40
C ASN A 10 1.13 -0.47 -16.06
N ARG A 11 -0.10 0.03 -16.19
CA ARG A 11 -1.32 -0.60 -15.64
C ARG A 11 -1.51 -2.07 -16.00
N PHE A 12 -1.16 -2.50 -17.22
CA PHE A 12 -1.33 -3.89 -17.65
C PHE A 12 -0.42 -4.86 -16.91
N VAL A 13 0.84 -4.45 -16.66
CA VAL A 13 1.81 -5.24 -15.89
C VAL A 13 1.34 -5.36 -14.44
N PHE A 14 0.89 -4.24 -13.87
CA PHE A 14 0.37 -4.23 -12.50
C PHE A 14 -0.92 -5.05 -12.37
N ALA A 15 -1.87 -4.93 -13.30
CA ALA A 15 -3.09 -5.72 -13.33
C ALA A 15 -2.80 -7.23 -13.39
N ALA A 16 -1.84 -7.64 -14.23
CA ALA A 16 -1.41 -9.04 -14.28
C ALA A 16 -0.77 -9.51 -12.96
N ALA A 17 0.06 -8.67 -12.35
CA ALA A 17 0.76 -8.97 -11.10
C ALA A 17 -0.19 -9.10 -9.90
N VAL A 18 -1.19 -8.22 -9.78
CA VAL A 18 -2.17 -8.26 -8.66
C VAL A 18 -3.21 -9.37 -8.81
N ASN A 19 -3.49 -9.82 -10.03
CA ASN A 19 -4.44 -10.90 -10.31
C ASN A 19 -3.79 -12.30 -10.29
N SER A 20 -2.47 -12.38 -10.19
CA SER A 20 -1.74 -13.64 -10.12
C SER A 20 -1.32 -13.95 -8.68
N PRO A 21 -1.79 -15.07 -8.05
CA PRO A 21 -1.46 -15.44 -6.67
C PRO A 21 0.04 -15.53 -6.36
N GLY A 22 0.88 -15.74 -7.39
CA GLY A 22 2.35 -15.74 -7.29
C GLY A 22 3.06 -14.60 -8.01
N GLY A 23 2.34 -13.64 -8.60
CA GLY A 23 2.90 -12.58 -9.45
C GLY A 23 3.63 -11.48 -8.66
N MET A 24 3.19 -11.24 -7.43
CA MET A 24 3.85 -10.34 -6.48
C MET A 24 4.66 -11.14 -5.45
N GLN A 25 5.41 -12.17 -5.88
CA GLN A 25 6.40 -12.88 -5.06
C GLN A 25 7.56 -11.94 -4.67
N SER A 26 7.24 -10.99 -3.81
CA SER A 26 8.08 -9.93 -3.27
C SER A 26 8.52 -10.24 -1.83
N ALA A 27 8.17 -11.41 -1.29
CA ALA A 27 8.38 -11.79 0.10
C ALA A 27 9.84 -11.59 0.57
N GLY A 28 10.83 -11.90 -0.28
CA GLY A 28 12.24 -11.67 0.03
C GLY A 28 12.64 -10.18 0.07
N LYS A 29 12.05 -9.34 -0.81
CA LYS A 29 12.27 -7.88 -0.79
C LYS A 29 11.50 -7.22 0.35
N TYR A 30 10.37 -7.80 0.75
CA TYR A 30 9.52 -7.31 1.82
C TYR A 30 10.24 -7.34 3.17
N GLU A 31 10.97 -8.41 3.48
CA GLU A 31 11.67 -8.51 4.77
C GLU A 31 12.78 -7.46 4.91
N GLY A 32 13.50 -7.17 3.82
CA GLY A 32 14.48 -6.09 3.79
C GLY A 32 13.85 -4.72 4.02
N LEU A 33 12.72 -4.43 3.34
CA LEU A 33 11.96 -3.20 3.55
C LEU A 33 11.39 -3.10 4.97
N TYR A 34 10.89 -4.20 5.53
CA TYR A 34 10.41 -4.24 6.90
C TYR A 34 11.52 -3.85 7.87
N LYS A 35 12.67 -4.54 7.79
CA LYS A 35 13.79 -4.32 8.71
C LYS A 35 14.37 -2.90 8.63
N HIS A 36 14.55 -2.38 7.42
CA HIS A 36 15.33 -1.17 7.20
C HIS A 36 14.50 0.11 6.97
N VAL A 37 13.22 -0.02 6.62
CA VAL A 37 12.36 1.13 6.29
C VAL A 37 11.13 1.16 7.20
N PHE A 38 10.30 0.12 7.18
CA PHE A 38 8.99 0.18 7.84
C PHE A 38 9.07 0.08 9.36
N ASN A 39 9.87 -0.83 9.90
CA ASN A 39 10.00 -0.98 11.35
C ASN A 39 10.54 0.30 12.03
N PRO A 40 11.62 0.95 11.53
CA PRO A 40 12.07 2.23 12.07
C PRO A 40 11.02 3.35 11.98
N ILE A 41 10.23 3.39 10.90
CA ILE A 41 9.14 4.37 10.77
C ILE A 41 8.07 4.13 11.85
N LEU A 42 7.60 2.89 11.98
CA LEU A 42 6.56 2.55 12.96
C LEU A 42 7.04 2.76 14.41
N GLU A 43 8.32 2.51 14.68
CA GLU A 43 8.94 2.85 15.96
C GLU A 43 8.90 4.35 16.25
N ARG A 44 9.23 5.19 15.26
CA ARG A 44 9.15 6.66 15.39
C ARG A 44 7.71 7.16 15.63
N PHE A 45 6.71 6.44 15.14
CA PHE A 45 5.29 6.70 15.41
C PHE A 45 4.76 5.98 16.66
N HIS A 46 5.64 5.44 17.50
CA HIS A 46 5.32 4.83 18.79
C HIS A 46 4.42 3.59 18.72
N TYR A 47 4.43 2.85 17.60
CA TYR A 47 3.74 1.56 17.54
C TYR A 47 4.41 0.54 18.48
N PRO A 48 3.63 -0.23 19.26
CA PRO A 48 4.13 -1.35 20.04
C PRO A 48 4.83 -2.38 19.15
N GLU A 49 6.02 -2.86 19.55
CA GLU A 49 6.85 -3.76 18.72
C GLU A 49 6.10 -5.02 18.26
N ASN A 50 5.29 -5.60 19.14
CA ASN A 50 4.46 -6.77 18.88
C ASN A 50 3.33 -6.52 17.86
N GLU A 51 3.01 -5.26 17.54
CA GLU A 51 1.95 -4.89 16.61
C GLU A 51 2.48 -4.42 15.24
N ARG A 52 3.74 -3.99 15.16
CA ARG A 52 4.32 -3.35 13.95
C ARG A 52 4.19 -4.21 12.69
N ARG A 53 4.46 -5.51 12.80
CA ARG A 53 4.38 -6.43 11.65
C ARG A 53 2.93 -6.62 11.18
N TYR A 54 1.96 -6.63 12.10
CA TYR A 54 0.55 -6.68 11.74
C TYR A 54 0.11 -5.36 11.09
N ALA A 55 0.50 -4.22 11.65
CA ALA A 55 0.16 -2.90 11.13
C ALA A 55 0.65 -2.69 9.69
N ILE A 56 1.92 -2.97 9.40
CA ILE A 56 2.46 -2.76 8.05
C ILE A 56 1.88 -3.75 7.03
N ASN A 57 1.64 -5.00 7.42
CA ASN A 57 0.95 -5.97 6.56
C ASN A 57 -0.47 -5.49 6.22
N PHE A 58 -1.19 -4.94 7.22
CA PHE A 58 -2.51 -4.38 7.02
C PHE A 58 -2.47 -3.18 6.06
N TYR A 59 -1.57 -2.22 6.27
CA TYR A 59 -1.44 -1.04 5.41
C TYR A 59 -1.10 -1.41 3.97
N ILE A 60 -0.13 -2.30 3.75
CA ILE A 60 0.25 -2.69 2.40
C ILE A 60 -0.86 -3.47 1.71
N SER A 61 -1.55 -4.36 2.43
CA SER A 61 -2.69 -5.09 1.87
C SER A 61 -3.84 -4.14 1.51
N GLY A 62 -4.13 -3.15 2.36
CA GLY A 62 -5.14 -2.12 2.08
C GLY A 62 -4.78 -1.22 0.90
N ILE A 63 -3.51 -0.78 0.81
CA ILE A 63 -3.00 0.00 -0.32
C ILE A 63 -3.14 -0.80 -1.62
N VAL A 64 -2.72 -2.07 -1.63
CA VAL A 64 -2.83 -2.95 -2.80
C VAL A 64 -4.30 -3.17 -3.19
N ALA A 65 -5.21 -3.31 -2.23
CA ALA A 65 -6.63 -3.45 -2.50
C ALA A 65 -7.22 -2.22 -3.22
N VAL A 66 -6.90 -1.00 -2.76
CA VAL A 66 -7.34 0.24 -3.42
C VAL A 66 -6.74 0.36 -4.82
N ILE A 67 -5.44 0.04 -4.99
CA ILE A 67 -4.79 0.05 -6.30
C ILE A 67 -5.42 -0.96 -7.25
N LYS A 68 -5.75 -2.16 -6.77
CA LYS A 68 -6.42 -3.19 -7.57
C LYS A 68 -7.77 -2.71 -8.08
N GLN A 69 -8.60 -2.13 -7.21
CA GLN A 69 -9.89 -1.56 -7.62
C GLN A 69 -9.72 -0.45 -8.66
N TRP A 70 -8.73 0.43 -8.49
CA TRP A 70 -8.43 1.48 -9.46
C TRP A 70 -7.94 0.94 -10.81
N LEU A 71 -7.15 -0.14 -10.82
CA LEU A 71 -6.70 -0.82 -12.03
C LEU A 71 -7.87 -1.49 -12.78
N GLU A 72 -8.80 -2.11 -12.05
CA GLU A 72 -10.02 -2.71 -12.60
C GLU A 72 -10.93 -1.65 -13.24
N ALA A 73 -10.94 -0.43 -12.69
CA ALA A 73 -11.60 0.74 -13.26
C ALA A 73 -10.73 1.51 -14.27
N GLU A 74 -9.77 0.84 -14.94
CA GLU A 74 -8.91 1.42 -16.00
C GLU A 74 -8.16 2.70 -15.60
N CYS A 75 -7.87 2.88 -14.31
CA CYS A 75 -7.24 4.06 -13.75
C CYS A 75 -7.97 5.39 -14.09
N LEU A 76 -9.31 5.38 -14.07
CA LEU A 76 -10.16 6.53 -14.42
C LEU A 76 -9.90 7.76 -13.53
N GLU A 77 -9.85 7.57 -12.21
CA GLU A 77 -9.58 8.65 -11.24
C GLU A 77 -8.15 9.20 -11.39
N LYS A 78 -7.98 10.47 -11.03
CA LYS A 78 -6.67 11.11 -11.00
C LYS A 78 -5.82 10.54 -9.87
N THR A 79 -4.49 10.59 -10.04
CA THR A 79 -3.58 9.99 -9.07
C THR A 79 -3.64 10.65 -7.69
N ASP A 80 -3.99 11.94 -7.62
CA ASP A 80 -4.17 12.64 -6.35
C ASP A 80 -5.50 12.27 -5.64
N GLU A 81 -6.55 11.95 -6.41
CA GLU A 81 -7.83 11.46 -5.87
C GLU A 81 -7.65 10.09 -5.22
N ILE A 82 -6.94 9.17 -5.90
CA ILE A 82 -6.63 7.84 -5.37
C ILE A 82 -5.70 7.90 -4.16
N ALA A 83 -4.71 8.80 -4.15
CA ALA A 83 -3.90 9.02 -2.96
C ALA A 83 -4.75 9.47 -1.75
N GLY A 84 -5.77 10.29 -2.00
CA GLY A 84 -6.76 10.66 -1.01
C GLY A 84 -7.56 9.46 -0.49
N VAL A 85 -8.02 8.57 -1.38
CA VAL A 85 -8.73 7.33 -1.00
C VAL A 85 -7.83 6.43 -0.15
N ILE A 86 -6.61 6.14 -0.61
CA ILE A 86 -5.63 5.32 0.14
C ILE A 86 -5.45 5.86 1.56
N THR A 87 -5.22 7.17 1.68
CA THR A 87 -4.98 7.82 2.98
C THR A 87 -6.19 7.71 3.91
N LYS A 88 -7.41 7.88 3.37
CA LYS A 88 -8.65 7.73 4.15
C LYS A 88 -8.90 6.30 4.59
N CYS A 89 -8.56 5.31 3.78
CA CYS A 89 -8.75 3.89 4.11
C CYS A 89 -7.75 3.37 5.16
N ILE A 90 -6.52 3.89 5.20
CA ILE A 90 -5.46 3.39 6.10
C ILE A 90 -5.33 4.17 7.40
N ARG A 91 -5.86 5.39 7.50
CA ARG A 91 -5.90 6.12 8.77
C ARG A 91 -6.99 5.53 9.66
N PRO A 92 -6.67 5.06 10.88
CA PRO A 92 -7.72 4.86 11.87
C PRO A 92 -8.44 6.19 12.10
N TYR A 93 -9.77 6.16 12.20
CA TYR A 93 -10.55 7.33 12.60
C TYR A 93 -10.07 7.73 13.99
N ILE A 94 -9.31 8.82 14.09
CA ILE A 94 -9.01 9.45 15.36
C ILE A 94 -10.20 10.37 15.60
N GLU A 95 -11.09 9.99 16.52
CA GLU A 95 -12.01 10.97 17.10
C GLU A 95 -11.15 12.12 17.63
N ALA A 96 -11.43 13.33 17.18
CA ALA A 96 -10.80 14.52 17.74
C ALA A 96 -11.33 14.66 19.17
N ASP A 97 -10.43 14.54 20.15
CA ASP A 97 -10.70 14.92 21.55
C ASP A 97 -11.16 16.39 21.64
#